data_AF-A0A327NZS3-F1
#
_entry.id   AF-A0A327NZS3-F1
#
_cell.length_a   1.000
_cell.length_b   1.000
_cell.length_c   1.000
_cell.angle_alpha   90.00
_cell.angle_beta   90.00
_cell.angle_gamma   90.00
#
_symmetry.space_group_name_H-M   'P 1'
#
loop_
_entity.id
_entity.type
_entity.pdbx_description
1 polymer ?
#
loop_
_entity_poly.entity_id
_entity_poly.type
_entity_poly.pdbx_seq_one_letter_code
_entity_poly.pdbx_strand_id
1 'polypeptide(L)'
;MEKLVVSAFMEEGQIKLFLDGVEILHPSEYQASMELKPGESYCLHWFVKARFKSVFSITVSSPSAAEFKLTKRVGEPGKETDGYYFKL
;
A
#
# COMPACT_ATOMS: atom_id res chain seq x y z
N MET A 1 14.46 -10.25 -11.94
CA MET A 1 13.81 -9.08 -11.35
C MET A 1 12.33 -9.22 -11.59
N GLU A 2 11.53 -8.91 -10.59
CA GLU A 2 10.08 -9.10 -10.62
C GLU A 2 9.40 -7.75 -10.47
N LYS A 3 8.33 -7.53 -11.21
CA LYS A 3 7.64 -6.25 -11.20
C LYS A 3 6.56 -6.27 -10.12
N LEU A 4 6.72 -5.45 -9.09
CA LEU A 4 5.66 -5.16 -8.14
C LEU A 4 4.79 -4.02 -8.71
N VAL A 5 3.48 -4.19 -8.64
CA VAL A 5 2.50 -3.14 -8.91
C VAL A 5 1.68 -2.94 -7.66
N VAL A 6 1.64 -1.70 -7.17
CA VAL A 6 0.83 -1.32 -6.01
C VAL A 6 -0.17 -0.28 -6.47
N SER A 7 -1.43 -0.45 -6.10
CA SER A 7 -2.46 0.56 -6.28
C SER A 7 -3.18 0.84 -4.97
N ALA A 8 -3.61 2.09 -4.83
CA ALA A 8 -4.33 2.56 -3.68
C ALA A 8 -5.56 3.33 -4.12
N PHE A 9 -6.66 3.12 -3.41
CA PHE A 9 -7.88 3.91 -3.55
C PHE A 9 -8.23 4.52 -2.21
N MET A 10 -8.66 5.78 -2.25
CA MET A 10 -9.12 6.52 -1.09
C MET A 10 -10.41 7.25 -1.44
N GLU A 11 -11.47 7.02 -0.66
CA GLU A 11 -12.75 7.72 -0.85
C GLU A 11 -12.63 9.21 -0.50
N GLU A 12 -12.04 9.52 0.66
CA GLU A 12 -11.84 10.89 1.14
C GLU A 12 -10.57 10.94 2.00
N GLY A 13 -9.62 11.83 1.70
CA GLY A 13 -8.40 12.02 2.49
C GLY A 13 -7.13 11.68 1.72
N GLN A 14 -6.14 11.15 2.43
CA GLN A 14 -4.82 10.85 1.87
C GLN A 14 -4.33 9.49 2.37
N ILE A 15 -3.69 8.76 1.47
CA ILE A 15 -2.94 7.54 1.76
C ILE A 15 -1.50 7.74 1.33
N LYS A 16 -0.57 7.39 2.21
CA LYS A 16 0.86 7.27 1.90
C LYS A 16 1.27 5.82 2.00
N LEU A 17 2.05 5.35 1.05
CA LEU A 17 2.56 4.00 0.99
C LEU A 17 4.08 4.02 0.91
N PHE A 18 4.69 3.12 1.68
CA PHE A 18 6.14 3.00 1.78
C PHE A 18 6.55 1.56 1.58
N LEU A 19 7.62 1.34 0.81
CA LEU A 19 8.30 0.06 0.73
C LEU A 19 9.69 0.21 1.36
N ASP A 20 9.95 -0.55 2.43
CA ASP A 20 11.21 -0.48 3.20
C ASP A 20 11.61 0.96 3.60
N GLY A 21 10.61 1.78 3.91
CA GLY A 21 10.79 3.17 4.33
C GLY A 21 10.88 4.20 3.19
N VAL A 22 10.85 3.77 1.92
CA VAL A 22 10.82 4.67 0.76
C VAL A 22 9.37 4.91 0.35
N GLU A 23 8.94 6.17 0.23
CA GLU A 23 7.59 6.52 -0.24
C GLU A 23 7.44 6.11 -1.72
N ILE A 24 6.47 5.25 -2.01
CA ILE A 24 6.28 4.66 -3.34
C ILE A 24 5.09 5.23 -4.11
N LEU A 25 4.19 5.95 -3.43
CA LEU A 25 3.01 6.56 -4.03
C LEU A 25 2.97 8.04 -3.69
N HIS A 26 2.96 8.86 -4.75
CA HIS A 26 2.75 10.29 -4.57
C HIS A 26 1.27 10.57 -4.25
N PRO A 27 0.92 11.61 -3.46
CA PRO A 27 -0.48 11.94 -3.14
C PRO A 27 -1.40 12.20 -4.34
N SER A 28 -0.82 12.45 -5.52
CA SER A 28 -1.52 12.66 -6.79
C SER A 28 -1.66 11.40 -7.64
N GLU A 29 -1.05 10.29 -7.21
CA GLU A 29 -0.99 9.03 -7.93
C GLU A 29 -1.76 7.96 -7.16
N TYR A 30 -2.43 7.06 -7.88
CA TYR A 30 -3.18 5.95 -7.31
C TYR A 30 -2.54 4.60 -7.62
N GLN A 31 -1.43 4.60 -8.36
CA GLN A 31 -0.69 3.41 -8.73
C GLN A 31 0.80 3.70 -8.86
N ALA A 32 1.63 2.76 -8.43
CA ALA A 32 3.07 2.77 -8.62
C ALA A 32 3.56 1.38 -9.05
N SER A 33 4.70 1.34 -9.73
CA SER A 33 5.35 0.07 -10.07
C SER A 33 6.86 0.15 -9.93
N MET A 34 7.48 -0.94 -9.51
CA MET A 34 8.93 -1.02 -9.30
C MET A 34 9.45 -2.43 -9.56
N GLU A 35 10.75 -2.52 -9.84
CA GLU A 35 11.46 -3.78 -9.97
C GLU A 35 12.04 -4.20 -8.63
N LEU A 36 11.69 -5.40 -8.20
CA LEU A 36 12.18 -6.00 -6.97
C LEU A 36 13.04 -7.22 -7.28
N LYS A 37 13.99 -7.48 -6.37
CA LYS A 37 14.85 -8.66 -6.42
C LYS A 37 14.12 -9.88 -5.83
N PRO A 38 14.13 -11.02 -6.53
CA PRO A 38 13.56 -12.26 -6.02
C PRO A 38 14.38 -12.78 -4.84
N GLY A 39 13.74 -13.49 -3.91
CA GLY A 39 14.34 -14.06 -2.71
C GLY A 39 14.56 -13.06 -1.56
N GLU A 40 14.28 -11.77 -1.77
CA GLU A 40 14.37 -10.74 -0.72
C GLU A 40 13.02 -10.53 -0.03
N SER A 41 13.09 -10.09 1.23
CA SER A 41 11.91 -9.74 2.02
C SER A 41 11.70 -8.24 1.97
N TYR A 42 10.45 -7.86 1.76
CA TYR A 42 10.03 -6.47 1.66
C TYR A 42 8.95 -6.18 2.69
N CYS A 43 8.93 -4.94 3.16
CA CYS A 43 7.91 -4.46 4.07
C CYS A 43 7.12 -3.31 3.44
N LEU A 44 5.82 -3.54 3.23
CA LEU A 44 4.91 -2.50 2.82
C LEU A 44 4.25 -1.89 4.05
N HIS A 45 4.37 -0.58 4.23
CA HIS A 45 3.70 0.19 5.27
C HIS A 45 2.78 1.24 4.66
N TRP A 46 1.69 1.54 5.35
CA TRP A 46 0.81 2.63 4.98
C TRP A 46 0.41 3.51 6.15
N PHE A 47 0.11 4.76 5.78
CA PHE A 47 -0.46 5.77 6.67
C PHE A 47 -1.64 6.40 5.95
N VAL A 48 -2.81 6.32 6.57
CA VAL A 48 -4.04 6.90 6.05
C VAL A 48 -4.49 7.99 7.00
N LYS A 49 -4.87 9.13 6.44
CA LYS A 49 -5.54 10.23 7.14
C LYS A 49 -6.80 10.60 6.38
N ALA A 50 -7.94 10.40 7.01
CA ALA A 50 -9.26 10.46 6.37
C ALA A 50 -10.33 10.91 7.34
N ARG A 51 -11.56 11.05 6.83
CA ARG A 51 -12.74 11.17 7.69
C ARG A 51 -13.04 9.81 8.35
N PHE A 52 -13.64 9.85 9.54
CA PHE A 52 -14.14 8.65 10.20
C PHE A 52 -15.08 7.86 9.29
N LYS A 53 -14.89 6.54 9.22
CA LYS A 53 -15.60 5.58 8.37
C LYS A 53 -15.31 5.66 6.87
N SER A 54 -14.47 6.59 6.39
CA SER A 54 -14.04 6.59 4.98
C SER A 54 -13.40 5.25 4.61
N VAL A 55 -13.63 4.82 3.37
CA VAL A 55 -13.07 3.55 2.88
C VAL A 55 -11.76 3.80 2.14
N PHE A 56 -10.79 2.91 2.36
CA PHE A 56 -9.59 2.82 1.54
C PHE A 56 -9.34 1.38 1.11
N SER A 57 -8.64 1.23 0.00
CA SER A 57 -8.15 -0.07 -0.46
C SER A 57 -6.70 0.01 -0.91
N ILE A 58 -5.94 -1.05 -0.67
CA ILE A 58 -4.57 -1.24 -1.16
C ILE A 58 -4.56 -2.57 -1.90
N THR A 59 -4.07 -2.58 -3.13
CA THR A 59 -3.85 -3.79 -3.90
C THR A 59 -2.39 -3.87 -4.28
N VAL A 60 -1.80 -5.03 -4.06
CA VAL A 60 -0.44 -5.36 -4.45
C VAL A 60 -0.52 -6.57 -5.36
N SER A 61 0.14 -6.50 -6.51
CA SER A 61 0.29 -7.61 -7.42
C SER A 61 1.74 -7.76 -7.86
N SER A 62 2.22 -9.00 -7.83
CA SER A 62 3.47 -9.44 -8.45
C SER A 62 3.19 -10.73 -9.23
N PRO A 63 3.78 -10.94 -10.42
CA PRO A 63 3.54 -12.14 -11.24
C PRO A 63 3.87 -13.48 -10.57
N SER A 64 4.64 -13.47 -9.49
CA SER A 64 5.34 -14.64 -8.95
C SER A 64 4.95 -15.03 -7.51
N ALA A 65 4.53 -14.08 -6.66
CA ALA A 65 4.50 -14.36 -5.21
C ALA A 65 3.64 -13.47 -4.30
N ALA A 66 3.35 -12.21 -4.66
CA ALA A 66 2.72 -11.26 -3.73
C ALA A 66 1.42 -10.68 -4.30
N GLU A 67 0.32 -11.43 -4.15
CA GLU A 67 -1.04 -10.89 -4.32
C GLU A 67 -1.60 -10.56 -2.94
N PHE A 68 -1.81 -9.27 -2.69
CA PHE A 68 -2.43 -8.79 -1.45
C PHE A 68 -3.50 -7.77 -1.80
N LYS A 69 -4.67 -7.93 -1.17
CA LYS A 69 -5.76 -6.97 -1.29
C LYS A 69 -6.31 -6.67 0.10
N LEU A 70 -6.25 -5.39 0.47
CA LEU A 70 -6.84 -4.86 1.69
C LEU A 70 -7.93 -3.87 1.32
N THR A 71 -9.07 -3.99 1.99
CA THR A 71 -10.12 -2.97 2.00
C THR A 71 -10.54 -2.77 3.44
N LYS A 72 -10.43 -1.54 3.94
CA LYS A 72 -10.70 -1.21 5.35
C LYS A 72 -11.42 0.13 5.45
N ARG A 73 -12.17 0.29 6.54
CA ARG A 73 -12.76 1.57 6.95
C ARG A 73 -11.86 2.23 7.99
N VAL A 74 -11.63 3.53 7.85
CA VAL A 74 -10.82 4.29 8.80
C VAL A 74 -11.57 4.42 10.12
N GLY A 75 -10.96 3.92 11.20
CA GLY A 75 -11.49 4.04 12.56
C GLY A 75 -11.42 5.45 13.13
N GLU A 76 -11.88 5.63 14.37
CA GLU A 76 -11.61 6.87 15.10
C GLU A 76 -10.12 6.94 15.47
N PRO A 77 -9.43 8.09 15.33
CA PRO A 77 -9.91 9.44 15.05
C PRO A 77 -9.76 9.88 13.58
N GLY A 78 -9.93 9.00 12.59
CA GLY A 78 -9.69 9.32 11.18
C GLY A 78 -8.24 9.05 10.74
N LYS A 79 -7.53 8.17 11.44
CA LYS A 79 -6.15 7.77 11.11
C LYS A 79 -6.03 6.26 11.14
N GLU A 80 -5.29 5.70 10.19
CA GLU A 80 -4.90 4.29 10.17
C GLU A 80 -3.41 4.17 9.84
N THR A 81 -2.75 3.24 10.49
CA THR A 81 -1.37 2.86 10.19
C THR A 81 -1.22 1.37 10.39
N ASP A 82 -0.62 0.70 9.41
CA ASP A 82 -0.42 -0.74 9.45
C ASP A 82 0.61 -1.12 8.37
N GLY A 83 1.01 -2.39 8.34
CA GLY A 83 1.97 -2.91 7.38
C GLY A 83 1.92 -4.43 7.24
N TYR A 84 2.48 -4.94 6.15
CA TYR A 84 2.67 -6.38 6.01
C TYR A 84 4.02 -6.69 5.35
N TYR A 85 4.61 -7.80 5.78
CA TYR A 85 5.85 -8.33 5.22
C TYR A 85 5.51 -9.40 4.19
N PHE A 86 6.27 -9.40 3.09
CA PHE A 86 6.20 -10.45 2.08
C PHE A 86 7.58 -10.78 1.54
N LYS A 87 7.68 -11.93 0.89
CA LYS A 87 8.88 -12.39 0.21
C LYS A 87 8.51 -12.69 -1.23
N LEU A 88 9.35 -12.22 -2.15
CA LEU A 88 9.26 -12.56 -3.57
C LEU A 88 10.06 -13.82 -3.88
#